data_AF-A0A370HNP6-F1
#
_entry.id   AF-A0A370HNP6-F1
#
_cell.length_a   1.000
_cell.length_b   1.000
_cell.length_c   1.000
_cell.angle_alpha   90.00
_cell.angle_beta   90.00
_cell.angle_gamma   90.00
#
_symmetry.space_group_name_H-M   'P 1'
#
loop_
_entity.id
_entity.type
_entity.pdbx_description
1 polymer ?
#
loop_
_entity_poly.entity_id
_entity_poly.type
_entity_poly.pdbx_seq_one_letter_code
_entity_poly.pdbx_strand_id
1 'polypeptide(L)' 'MNIEIEYIARAFYDAHEDAQLWDCEPEIIKEEFRSFAREAIRLLAQHEAGAPFADMAPELSKAA' A
#
# COMPACT_ATOMS: atom_id res chain seq x y z
N MET A 1 -3.65 -17.12 1.83
CA MET A 1 -2.83 -16.01 2.37
C MET A 1 -1.93 -15.53 1.26
N ASN A 2 -2.11 -14.29 0.80
CA ASN A 2 -1.27 -13.73 -0.28
C ASN A 2 0.04 -13.23 0.35
N ILE A 3 1.08 -14.06 0.27
CA ILE A 3 2.37 -13.81 0.93
C ILE A 3 2.99 -12.48 0.52
N GLU A 4 2.82 -12.07 -0.74
CA GLU A 4 3.30 -10.78 -1.26
C GLU A 4 2.66 -9.59 -0.53
N ILE A 5 1.35 -9.67 -0.26
CA ILE A 5 0.62 -8.64 0.49
C ILE A 5 1.19 -8.52 1.91
N GLU A 6 1.45 -9.64 2.58
CA GLU A 6 2.02 -9.63 3.95
C GLU A 6 3.44 -9.03 3.97
N TYR A 7 4.29 -9.36 2.99
CA TYR A 7 5.64 -8.79 2.93
C TYR A 7 5.63 -7.29 2.66
N ILE A 8 4.78 -6.84 1.73
CA ILE A 8 4.67 -5.41 1.41
C ILE A 8 4.04 -4.65 2.59
N ALA A 9 2.98 -5.19 3.19
CA ALA A 9 2.34 -4.59 4.36
C ALA A 9 3.33 -4.41 5.51
N ARG A 10 4.12 -5.45 5.79
CA ARG A 10 5.18 -5.40 6.82
C ARG A 10 6.27 -4.40 6.47
N ALA A 11 6.72 -4.35 5.21
CA ALA A 11 7.71 -3.36 4.79
C ALA A 11 7.21 -1.91 4.93
N PHE A 12 5.93 -1.66 4.64
CA PHE A 12 5.31 -0.34 4.85
C PHE A 12 5.16 0.00 6.33
N TYR A 13 4.80 -0.99 7.15
CA TYR A 13 4.71 -0.82 8.60
C TYR A 13 6.08 -0.56 9.23
N ASP A 14 7.09 -1.38 8.92
CA ASP A 14 8.46 -1.27 9.42
C ASP A 14 9.15 0.06 9.02
N ALA A 15 8.63 0.76 7.99
CA ALA A 15 9.12 2.08 7.59
C ALA A 15 8.66 3.21 8.54
N HIS A 16 7.71 2.97 9.45
CA HIS A 16 7.27 3.95 10.44
C HIS A 16 8.28 4.05 11.59
N GLU A 17 8.61 5.28 12.02
CA GLU A 17 9.64 5.54 13.04
C GLU A 17 9.34 4.86 14.39
N ASP A 18 8.06 4.67 14.72
CA ASP A 18 7.59 4.06 15.98
C ASP A 18 7.00 2.64 15.80
N ALA A 19 7.36 1.94 14.72
CA ALA A 19 6.87 0.59 14.45
C ALA A 19 7.22 -0.37 15.61
N GLN A 20 6.22 -1.05 16.15
CA GLN A 20 6.35 -2.14 17.12
C GLN A 20 6.58 -3.48 16.41
N LEU A 21 6.51 -4.59 17.16
CA LEU A 21 6.59 -5.91 16.56
C LEU A 21 5.32 -6.19 15.75
N TRP A 22 5.46 -6.30 14.43
CA TRP A 22 4.37 -6.63 13.51
C TRP A 22 3.47 -7.77 14.02
N ASP A 23 4.04 -8.86 14.53
CA ASP A 23 3.25 -10.01 14.98
C ASP A 23 2.33 -9.68 16.18
N CYS A 24 2.68 -8.66 16.97
CA CYS A 24 1.93 -8.19 18.13
C CYS A 24 0.91 -7.09 17.82
N GLU A 25 0.93 -6.53 16.61
CA GLU A 25 0.00 -5.46 16.22
C GLU A 25 -1.46 -5.97 16.18
N PRO A 26 -2.44 -5.12 16.55
CA PRO A 26 -3.85 -5.43 16.36
C PRO A 26 -4.17 -5.70 14.88
N GLU A 27 -5.05 -6.66 14.61
CA GLU A 27 -5.41 -7.01 13.22
C GLU A 27 -6.04 -5.86 12.44
N ILE A 28 -6.65 -4.88 13.12
CA ILE A 28 -7.17 -3.67 12.47
C ILE A 28 -6.04 -2.84 11.85
N ILE A 29 -4.90 -2.70 12.53
CA ILE A 29 -3.72 -2.01 12.02
C ILE A 29 -3.13 -2.84 10.88
N LYS A 30 -2.95 -4.15 11.08
CA LYS A 30 -2.41 -5.02 10.03
C LYS A 30 -3.24 -4.99 8.75
N GLU A 31 -4.57 -4.98 8.85
CA GLU A 31 -5.44 -4.91 7.68
C GLU A 31 -5.35 -3.57 6.95
N GLU A 32 -5.12 -2.46 7.65
CA GLU A 32 -4.86 -1.16 7.03
C GLU A 32 -3.61 -1.22 6.14
N PHE A 33 -2.50 -1.77 6.66
CA PHE A 33 -1.27 -1.94 5.88
C PHE A 33 -1.41 -2.97 4.74
N ARG A 34 -2.21 -4.04 4.93
CA ARG A 34 -2.57 -4.96 3.84
C ARG A 34 -3.37 -4.25 2.75
N SER A 35 -4.24 -3.30 3.11
CA SER A 35 -4.98 -2.48 2.14
C SER A 35 -4.01 -1.62 1.31
N PHE A 36 -3.03 -0.97 1.94
CA PHE A 36 -1.99 -0.24 1.22
C PHE A 36 -1.16 -1.13 0.30
N ALA A 37 -0.80 -2.34 0.76
CA ALA A 37 -0.11 -3.31 -0.07
C ALA A 37 -0.93 -3.72 -1.31
N ARG A 38 -2.25 -3.95 -1.17
CA ARG A 38 -3.14 -4.23 -2.30
C ARG A 38 -3.17 -3.08 -3.30
N GLU A 39 -3.28 -1.84 -2.82
CA GLU A 39 -3.32 -0.69 -3.72
C GLU A 39 -1.98 -0.47 -4.42
N ALA A 40 -0.85 -0.65 -3.73
CA ALA A 40 0.47 -0.58 -4.34
C ALA A 40 0.64 -1.59 -5.48
N ILE A 41 0.26 -2.86 -5.26
CA ILE A 41 0.28 -3.90 -6.30
C ILE A 41 -0.63 -3.51 -7.47
N ARG A 42 -1.85 -3.06 -7.17
CA ARG A 42 -2.83 -2.62 -8.18
C ARG A 42 -2.28 -1.44 -9.02
N LEU A 43 -1.57 -0.50 -8.41
CA LEU A 43 -0.95 0.63 -9.10
C LEU A 43 0.19 0.17 -10.02
N LEU A 44 1.06 -0.72 -9.53
CA LEU A 44 2.16 -1.28 -10.32
C LEU A 44 1.63 -2.06 -11.53
N ALA A 45 0.63 -2.92 -11.34
CA ALA A 45 0.03 -3.69 -12.43
C ALA A 45 -0.59 -2.80 -13.52
N GLN A 46 -1.17 -1.65 -13.14
CA GLN A 46 -1.74 -0.69 -14.10
C GLN A 46 -0.66 0.10 -14.83
N HIS A 47 0.43 0.47 -14.15
CA HIS A 47 1.58 1.10 -14.77
C HIS A 47 2.24 0.16 -15.80
N GLU A 48 2.41 -1.11 -15.46
CA GLU A 48 2.91 -2.14 -16.39
C GLU A 48 1.98 -2.36 -17.59
N ALA A 49 0.67 -2.21 -17.40
CA ALA A 49 -0.33 -2.27 -18.47
C ALA A 49 -0.37 -1.01 -19.35
N GLY A 50 0.45 0.01 -19.08
CA GLY A 50 0.53 1.24 -19.87
C GLY A 50 -0.59 2.25 -19.61
N ALA A 51 -1.30 2.15 -18.48
CA ALA A 51 -2.31 3.13 -18.10
C ALA A 51 -1.65 4.45 -17.63
N PRO A 52 -2.02 5.62 -18.17
CA PRO A 52 -1.44 6.90 -17.76
C PRO A 52 -1.83 7.25 -16.32
N PHE A 53 -0.82 7.62 -15.51
CA PHE A 53 -0.95 8.02 -14.10
C PHE A 53 -1.94 9.19 -13.88
N ALA A 54 -2.16 10.02 -14.90
CA ALA A 54 -3.00 11.22 -14.85
C ALA A 54 -4.51 10.95 -14.76
N ASP A 55 -5.00 9.80 -15.26
CA ASP A 55 -6.43 9.44 -15.18
C ASP A 55 -6.84 8.93 -13.79
N MET A 56 -5.88 8.81 -12.85
CA MET A 56 -6.02 8.01 -11.63
C MET A 56 -6.14 8.83 -10.34
N ALA A 57 -5.97 10.16 -10.38
CA ALA A 57 -6.12 11.02 -9.19
C ALA A 57 -6.68 12.40 -9.55
N PRO A 58 -7.98 12.53 -9.87
CA PRO A 58 -8.60 13.81 -10.20
C PRO A 58 -8.50 14.84 -9.05
N GLU A 59 -8.32 14.35 -7.81
CA GLU A 59 -8.16 15.17 -6.60
C GLU A 59 -6.81 15.91 -6.55
N LEU A 60 -5.73 15.31 -7.10
CA LEU A 60 -4.38 15.88 -7.03
C LEU A 60 -4.11 16.90 -8.15
N SER A 61 -4.90 16.86 -9.22
CA SER A 61 -4.78 17.79 -10.36
C SER A 61 -5.24 19.22 -10.06
N LYS A 62 -5.93 19.47 -8.93
CA LYS A 62 -6.44 20.81 -8.56
C LYS A 62 -5.51 21.61 -7.64
N ALA A 63 -4.35 21.06 -7.28
CA ALA A 63 -3.43 21.68 -6.33
C ALA A 63 -2.17 22.31 -6.97
N ALA A 64 -2.14 22.47 -8.30
CA ALA A 64 -1.05 23.10 -9.05
C ALA A 64 -1.46 24.43 -9.68
#